data_AF-A0A5I1SLQ3-F1
#
_entry.id   AF-A0A5I1SLQ3-F1
#
_cell.length_a   1.000
_cell.length_b   1.000
_cell.length_c   1.000
_cell.angle_alpha   90.00
_cell.angle_beta   90.00
_cell.angle_gamma   90.00
#
_symmetry.space_group_name_H-M   'P 1'
#
loop_
_entity.id
_entity.type
_entity.pdbx_description
1 polymer ?
#
loop_
_entity_poly.entity_id
_entity_poly.type
_entity_poly.pdbx_seq_one_letter_code
_entity_poly.pdbx_strand_id
1 'polypeptide(L)'
;MMRYLFRLCGALSVLLPALPGYAGTNSLEMTVSTTITPSTCQAALHDNTGKVNGIVDIGDVYIPQIVNKTNSQAFSLVFSNCVGLAKKQATVTLTAKTGCDGASGGGNGFRNALNGSDDAANVSAEIWTTSTPASSGSKQLSCASPVQQLVDLAQASDETTVAIPLSARIVLSSGSTVADLHTGAFSTQGLFTITYE
;
A
#
# COMPACT_ATOMS: atom_id res chain seq x y z
N MET A 1 -93.20 70.53 -37.69
CA MET A 1 -93.76 70.56 -36.32
C MET A 1 -92.74 69.91 -35.39
N MET A 2 -92.33 70.64 -34.34
CA MET A 2 -91.83 70.15 -33.03
C MET A 2 -90.55 69.27 -33.00
N ARG A 3 -89.49 69.46 -32.19
CA ARG A 3 -89.03 70.44 -31.19
C ARG A 3 -87.58 70.02 -30.80
N TYR A 4 -86.65 70.98 -30.79
CA TYR A 4 -85.53 71.22 -29.85
C TYR A 4 -85.03 70.11 -28.87
N LEU A 5 -83.70 69.90 -28.78
CA LEU A 5 -82.84 70.36 -27.66
C LEU A 5 -81.35 69.94 -27.78
N PHE A 6 -80.49 70.95 -27.54
CA PHE A 6 -79.05 70.97 -27.22
C PHE A 6 -78.59 69.93 -26.17
N ARG A 7 -77.32 69.47 -26.22
CA ARG A 7 -76.39 69.42 -25.06
C ARG A 7 -74.93 69.06 -25.43
N LEU A 8 -74.00 69.83 -24.87
CA LEU A 8 -72.54 69.65 -24.80
C LEU A 8 -72.10 68.34 -24.12
N CYS A 9 -71.02 67.72 -24.58
CA CYS A 9 -70.02 66.98 -23.77
C CYS A 9 -68.90 66.52 -24.74
N GLY A 10 -67.63 66.91 -24.64
CA GLY A 10 -66.73 66.61 -23.53
C GLY A 10 -65.70 65.58 -24.03
N ALA A 11 -64.48 66.03 -24.35
CA ALA A 11 -63.39 65.14 -24.77
C ALA A 11 -63.05 64.16 -23.64
N LEU A 12 -63.11 62.85 -23.92
CA LEU A 12 -62.69 61.81 -22.99
C LEU A 12 -61.42 61.15 -23.53
N SER A 13 -60.27 61.66 -23.09
CA SER A 13 -58.97 61.03 -23.32
C SER A 13 -58.95 59.66 -22.63
N VAL A 14 -58.86 58.59 -23.41
CA VAL A 14 -58.72 57.22 -22.92
C VAL A 14 -57.29 57.07 -22.37
N LEU A 15 -57.14 57.07 -21.05
CA LEU A 15 -55.93 56.63 -20.37
C LEU A 15 -55.88 55.10 -20.44
N LEU A 16 -54.96 54.55 -21.24
CA LEU A 16 -54.56 53.14 -21.16
C LEU A 16 -53.78 52.93 -19.86
N PRO A 17 -54.21 52.07 -18.93
CA PRO A 17 -53.32 51.60 -17.89
C PRO A 17 -52.35 50.59 -18.53
N ALA A 18 -51.08 50.96 -18.66
CA ALA A 18 -50.03 49.99 -18.88
C ALA A 18 -49.97 49.09 -17.64
N LEU A 19 -50.43 47.84 -17.78
CA LEU A 19 -50.21 46.81 -16.77
C LEU A 19 -48.70 46.60 -16.64
N PRO A 20 -48.10 46.62 -15.44
CA PRO A 20 -46.73 46.16 -15.28
C PRO A 20 -46.70 44.68 -15.67
N GLY A 21 -45.93 44.35 -16.70
CA GLY A 21 -45.64 42.96 -17.03
C GLY A 21 -45.03 42.29 -15.81
N TYR A 22 -45.72 41.29 -15.26
CA TYR A 22 -45.15 40.43 -14.24
C TYR A 22 -43.93 39.73 -14.85
N ALA A 23 -42.73 40.10 -14.42
CA ALA A 23 -41.52 39.35 -14.73
C ALA A 23 -41.63 37.99 -14.03
N GLY A 24 -41.94 36.94 -14.78
CA GLY A 24 -41.95 35.57 -14.27
C GLY A 24 -40.52 35.13 -13.97
N THR A 25 -40.25 34.71 -12.74
CA THR A 25 -38.97 34.10 -12.36
C THR A 25 -38.95 32.62 -12.75
N ASN A 26 -37.97 32.22 -13.55
CA ASN A 26 -37.65 30.81 -13.79
C ASN A 26 -36.64 30.35 -12.74
N SER A 27 -36.96 29.29 -12.01
CA SER A 27 -36.06 28.64 -11.05
C SER A 27 -35.65 27.27 -11.57
N LEU A 28 -34.35 26.97 -11.50
CA LEU A 28 -33.77 25.68 -11.86
C LEU A 28 -33.13 25.07 -10.61
N GLU A 29 -33.39 23.79 -10.37
CA GLU A 29 -32.71 23.02 -9.34
C GLU A 29 -31.52 22.28 -9.96
N MET A 30 -30.38 22.31 -9.28
CA MET A 30 -29.16 21.61 -9.68
C MET A 30 -28.77 20.64 -8.58
N THR A 31 -28.63 19.36 -8.94
CA THR A 31 -28.04 18.35 -8.06
C THR A 31 -26.68 17.96 -8.62
N VAL A 32 -25.63 18.18 -7.84
CA VAL A 32 -24.28 17.69 -8.12
C VAL A 32 -24.05 16.46 -7.24
N SER A 33 -23.70 15.34 -7.85
CA SER A 33 -23.41 14.09 -7.15
C SER A 33 -22.07 13.51 -7.60
N THR A 34 -21.31 12.96 -6.66
CA THR A 34 -20.07 12.25 -6.91
C THR A 34 -19.89 11.13 -5.88
N THR A 35 -19.04 10.16 -6.18
CA THR A 35 -18.61 9.13 -5.23
C THR A 35 -17.13 9.38 -4.89
N ILE A 36 -16.83 9.55 -3.61
CA ILE A 36 -15.46 9.68 -3.12
C ILE A 36 -14.92 8.27 -2.84
N THR A 37 -13.89 7.85 -3.57
CA THR A 37 -13.22 6.57 -3.39
C THR A 37 -11.89 6.77 -2.63
N PRO A 38 -11.48 5.81 -1.78
CA PRO A 38 -10.18 5.88 -1.13
C PRO A 38 -9.06 5.69 -2.16
N SER A 39 -7.97 6.43 -1.97
CA SER A 39 -6.74 6.25 -2.73
C SER A 39 -6.05 4.94 -2.34
N THR A 40 -5.47 4.25 -3.31
CA THR A 40 -4.89 2.91 -3.08
C THR A 40 -3.91 2.51 -4.18
N CYS A 41 -3.12 1.48 -3.89
CA CYS A 41 -2.37 0.70 -4.87
C CYS A 41 -2.66 -0.79 -4.68
N GLN A 42 -2.45 -1.56 -5.74
CA GLN A 42 -2.24 -3.01 -5.61
C GLN A 42 -0.79 -3.26 -5.19
N ALA A 43 -0.59 -4.18 -4.25
CA ALA A 43 0.72 -4.59 -3.78
C ALA A 43 0.86 -6.11 -3.82
N ALA A 44 1.98 -6.60 -4.36
CA ALA A 44 2.28 -8.02 -4.44
C ALA A 44 3.77 -8.29 -4.22
N LEU A 45 4.09 -9.47 -3.69
CA LEU A 45 5.47 -9.96 -3.71
C LEU A 45 5.76 -10.61 -5.05
N HIS A 46 6.93 -10.31 -5.60
CA HIS A 46 7.44 -10.94 -6.81
C HIS A 46 8.76 -11.64 -6.50
N ASP A 47 8.96 -12.82 -7.10
CA ASP A 47 10.25 -13.53 -7.02
C ASP A 47 11.34 -12.85 -7.88
N ASN A 48 12.54 -13.43 -7.89
CA ASN A 48 13.68 -12.92 -8.66
C ASN A 48 13.49 -12.99 -10.19
N THR A 49 12.47 -13.69 -10.68
CA THR A 49 12.10 -13.73 -12.10
C THR A 49 11.05 -12.67 -12.46
N GLY A 50 10.55 -11.95 -11.47
CA GLY A 50 9.51 -10.92 -11.62
C GLY A 50 8.09 -11.47 -11.61
N LYS A 51 7.88 -12.75 -11.24
CA LYS A 51 6.55 -13.35 -11.15
C LYS A 51 5.95 -13.14 -9.76
N VAL A 52 4.64 -12.86 -9.71
CA VAL A 52 3.88 -12.79 -8.45
C VAL A 52 4.03 -14.10 -7.68
N ASN A 53 4.61 -14.02 -6.49
CA ASN A 53 4.83 -15.15 -5.60
C ASN A 53 4.88 -14.68 -4.14
N GLY A 54 3.98 -15.22 -3.30
CA GLY A 54 3.97 -14.94 -1.86
C GLY A 54 5.03 -15.73 -1.07
N ILE A 55 5.74 -16.66 -1.72
CA ILE A 55 6.76 -17.51 -1.12
C ILE A 55 8.13 -17.08 -1.64
N VAL A 56 9.03 -16.78 -0.71
CA VAL A 56 10.45 -16.57 -1.00
C VAL A 56 11.17 -17.90 -0.79
N ASP A 57 11.39 -18.62 -1.87
CA ASP A 57 12.09 -19.90 -1.85
C ASP A 57 13.62 -19.69 -1.93
N ILE A 58 14.33 -20.05 -0.85
CA ILE A 58 15.80 -20.00 -0.79
C ILE A 58 16.42 -21.30 -1.33
N GLY A 59 15.62 -22.37 -1.50
CA GLY A 59 16.08 -23.70 -1.84
C GLY A 59 16.86 -24.38 -0.71
N ASP A 60 17.60 -25.42 -1.06
CA ASP A 60 18.47 -26.13 -0.12
C ASP A 60 19.62 -25.25 0.35
N VAL A 61 19.78 -25.14 1.66
CA VAL A 61 20.84 -24.36 2.30
C VAL A 61 21.78 -25.28 3.06
N TYR A 62 23.05 -25.31 2.65
CA TYR A 62 24.08 -26.09 3.32
C TYR A 62 24.77 -25.28 4.43
N ILE A 63 25.23 -25.97 5.48
CA ILE A 63 25.91 -25.35 6.64
C ILE A 63 27.02 -24.36 6.23
N PRO A 64 27.93 -24.67 5.27
CA PRO A 64 28.95 -23.71 4.86
C PRO A 64 28.38 -22.42 4.27
N GLN A 65 27.21 -22.48 3.61
CA GLN A 65 26.55 -21.29 3.06
C GLN A 65 25.93 -20.44 4.16
N ILE A 66 25.44 -21.04 5.26
CA ILE A 66 24.96 -20.31 6.44
C ILE A 66 26.12 -19.57 7.11
N VAL A 67 27.25 -20.26 7.30
CA VAL A 67 28.46 -19.69 7.93
C VAL A 67 29.04 -18.56 7.08
N ASN A 68 29.15 -18.77 5.77
CA ASN A 68 29.69 -17.79 4.82
C ASN A 68 28.63 -16.78 4.35
N LYS A 69 27.37 -16.94 4.75
CA LYS A 69 26.21 -16.11 4.41
C LYS A 69 25.98 -15.93 2.90
N THR A 70 26.18 -17.00 2.13
CA THR A 70 26.08 -17.00 0.66
C THR A 70 24.74 -17.55 0.12
N ASN A 71 23.82 -17.92 1.01
CA ASN A 71 22.49 -18.49 0.73
C ASN A 71 21.41 -17.39 0.63
N SER A 72 21.59 -16.46 -0.30
CA SER A 72 20.67 -15.33 -0.46
C SER A 72 19.68 -15.54 -1.59
N GLN A 73 18.43 -15.15 -1.37
CA GLN A 73 17.40 -15.06 -2.40
C GLN A 73 16.90 -13.62 -2.51
N ALA A 74 16.93 -13.06 -3.72
CA ALA A 74 16.33 -11.76 -4.01
C ALA A 74 14.83 -11.91 -4.31
N PHE A 75 14.06 -10.90 -3.95
CA PHE A 75 12.64 -10.77 -4.28
C PHE A 75 12.26 -9.28 -4.27
N SER A 76 11.00 -8.95 -4.54
CA SER A 76 10.56 -7.56 -4.50
C SER A 76 9.14 -7.40 -3.97
N LEU A 77 8.87 -6.24 -3.37
CA LEU A 77 7.52 -5.77 -3.10
C LEU A 77 7.14 -4.78 -4.21
N VAL A 78 6.14 -5.14 -5.02
CA VAL A 78 5.75 -4.41 -6.23
C VAL A 78 4.42 -3.71 -6.00
N PHE A 79 4.41 -2.41 -6.30
CA PHE A 79 3.25 -1.54 -6.30
C PHE A 79 2.80 -1.26 -7.74
N SER A 80 1.50 -1.36 -7.99
CA SER A 80 0.88 -1.16 -9.30
C SER A 80 -0.53 -0.59 -9.16
N ASN A 81 -1.09 -0.04 -10.24
CA ASN A 81 -2.46 0.48 -10.27
C ASN A 81 -2.70 1.47 -9.11
N CYS A 82 -1.75 2.39 -8.92
CA CYS A 82 -1.78 3.38 -7.87
C CYS A 82 -2.62 4.58 -8.30
N VAL A 83 -3.70 4.86 -7.56
CA VAL A 83 -4.64 5.93 -7.89
C VAL A 83 -4.90 6.81 -6.68
N GLY A 84 -4.83 8.13 -6.89
CA GLY A 84 -5.27 9.14 -5.92
C GLY A 84 -4.39 9.33 -4.68
N LEU A 85 -3.16 8.80 -4.65
CA LEU A 85 -2.24 9.00 -3.52
C LEU A 85 -1.90 10.49 -3.36
N ALA A 86 -2.19 11.07 -2.19
CA ALA A 86 -2.08 12.51 -1.99
C ALA A 86 -0.60 12.95 -1.89
N LYS A 87 0.23 12.15 -1.23
CA LYS A 87 1.68 12.37 -1.12
C LYS A 87 2.49 11.50 -2.06
N LYS A 88 1.84 10.62 -2.82
CA LYS A 88 2.49 9.66 -3.74
C LYS A 88 3.52 8.79 -3.03
N GLN A 89 3.22 8.35 -1.81
CA GLN A 89 4.12 7.53 -1.03
C GLN A 89 3.37 6.45 -0.25
N ALA A 90 4.11 5.48 0.27
CA ALA A 90 3.60 4.51 1.22
C ALA A 90 4.61 4.27 2.33
N THR A 91 4.10 3.90 3.51
CA THR A 91 4.89 3.37 4.60
C THR A 91 4.71 1.86 4.67
N VAL A 92 5.81 1.11 4.63
CA VAL A 92 5.83 -0.35 4.65
C VAL A 92 6.50 -0.84 5.93
N THR A 93 5.85 -1.77 6.64
CA THR A 93 6.43 -2.43 7.82
C THR A 93 6.33 -3.94 7.68
N LEU A 94 7.42 -4.66 7.94
CA LEU A 94 7.42 -6.11 8.03
C LEU A 94 7.37 -6.53 9.50
N THR A 95 6.36 -7.32 9.88
CA THR A 95 6.21 -7.87 11.23
C THR A 95 6.22 -9.39 11.19
N ALA A 96 6.70 -10.05 12.24
CA ALA A 96 6.67 -11.50 12.29
C ALA A 96 5.29 -12.02 12.68
N LYS A 97 4.84 -13.06 11.98
CA LYS A 97 3.66 -13.86 12.35
C LYS A 97 4.07 -15.06 13.18
N THR A 98 5.26 -15.59 12.91
CA THR A 98 5.80 -16.81 13.53
C THR A 98 6.63 -16.51 14.77
N GLY A 99 7.18 -15.29 14.89
CA GLY A 99 7.99 -14.83 16.02
C GLY A 99 9.45 -14.57 15.64
N CYS A 100 10.22 -14.06 16.60
CA CYS A 100 11.64 -13.73 16.41
C CYS A 100 12.55 -14.78 17.01
N ASP A 101 13.78 -14.82 16.51
CA ASP A 101 14.80 -15.75 16.92
C ASP A 101 15.45 -15.35 18.27
N GLY A 102 16.38 -16.21 18.73
CA GLY A 102 17.00 -16.12 20.05
C GLY A 102 16.14 -16.68 21.18
N ALA A 103 16.79 -17.10 22.27
CA ALA A 103 16.15 -17.78 23.39
C ALA A 103 15.02 -16.97 24.05
N SER A 104 15.13 -15.64 24.04
CA SER A 104 14.11 -14.72 24.58
C SER A 104 13.15 -14.17 23.51
N GLY A 105 13.30 -14.56 22.24
CA GLY A 105 12.53 -14.00 21.13
C GLY A 105 12.82 -12.52 20.84
N GLY A 106 14.01 -12.04 21.20
CA GLY A 106 14.44 -10.65 21.01
C GLY A 106 15.40 -10.43 19.84
N GLY A 107 15.68 -11.46 19.03
CA GLY A 107 16.62 -11.36 17.92
C GLY A 107 16.04 -10.70 16.67
N ASN A 108 16.91 -10.35 15.74
CA ASN A 108 16.52 -9.67 14.50
C ASN A 108 15.99 -10.63 13.42
N GLY A 109 16.25 -11.93 13.56
CA GLY A 109 15.86 -12.95 12.60
C GLY A 109 14.44 -13.45 12.85
N PHE A 110 13.79 -13.91 11.79
CA PHE A 110 12.49 -14.56 11.84
C PHE A 110 12.70 -16.04 12.15
N ARG A 111 12.14 -16.52 13.25
CA ARG A 111 12.36 -17.90 13.71
C ARG A 111 11.68 -18.91 12.80
N ASN A 112 12.14 -20.16 12.85
CA ASN A 112 11.42 -21.28 12.24
C ASN A 112 10.04 -21.44 12.92
N ALA A 113 8.99 -21.54 12.11
CA ALA A 113 7.63 -21.81 12.56
C ALA A 113 7.40 -23.29 12.86
N LEU A 114 8.23 -24.15 12.26
CA LEU A 114 8.18 -25.58 12.41
C LEU A 114 8.91 -26.00 13.71
N ASN A 115 8.45 -27.07 14.36
CA ASN A 115 8.90 -27.47 15.70
C ASN A 115 8.92 -28.99 15.94
N GLY A 116 8.88 -29.79 14.87
CA GLY A 116 9.06 -31.24 14.86
C GLY A 116 10.53 -31.66 14.94
N SER A 117 10.75 -32.96 15.10
CA SER A 117 12.11 -33.55 15.25
C SER A 117 12.96 -33.44 13.99
N ASP A 118 12.35 -33.30 12.82
CA ASP A 118 13.04 -33.21 11.52
C ASP A 118 13.13 -31.76 11.01
N ASP A 119 12.81 -30.79 11.87
CA ASP A 119 12.83 -29.37 11.54
C ASP A 119 14.14 -28.71 11.93
N ALA A 120 14.55 -27.70 11.15
CA ALA A 120 15.76 -26.96 11.43
C ALA A 120 15.62 -26.18 12.74
N ALA A 121 16.64 -26.27 13.60
CA ALA A 121 16.72 -25.51 14.83
C ALA A 121 18.02 -24.69 14.89
N ASN A 122 18.01 -23.64 15.71
CA ASN A 122 19.13 -22.72 15.89
C ASN A 122 19.54 -21.97 14.60
N VAL A 123 18.58 -21.81 13.67
CA VAL A 123 18.67 -20.98 12.47
C VAL A 123 17.48 -20.02 12.40
N SER A 124 17.65 -18.92 11.66
CA SER A 124 16.62 -17.91 11.44
C SER A 124 16.74 -17.30 10.04
N ALA A 125 15.69 -16.64 9.57
CA ALA A 125 15.73 -15.89 8.32
C ALA A 125 15.95 -14.40 8.59
N GLU A 126 16.88 -13.78 7.88
CA GLU A 126 17.02 -12.33 7.83
C GLU A 126 16.39 -11.79 6.54
N ILE A 127 15.73 -10.64 6.61
CA ILE A 127 15.17 -9.93 5.45
C ILE A 127 15.83 -8.54 5.37
N TRP A 128 16.15 -8.07 4.17
CA TRP A 128 16.92 -6.86 3.92
C TRP A 128 16.29 -5.96 2.86
N THR A 129 16.51 -4.64 2.94
CA THR A 129 15.91 -3.60 2.07
C THR A 129 16.56 -3.45 0.69
N THR A 130 17.37 -4.40 0.25
CA THR A 130 18.00 -4.42 -1.07
C THR A 130 18.03 -5.85 -1.60
N SER A 131 18.35 -6.02 -2.89
CA SER A 131 18.47 -7.34 -3.52
C SER A 131 19.66 -8.17 -3.03
N THR A 132 20.56 -7.62 -2.20
CA THR A 132 21.71 -8.33 -1.63
C THR A 132 21.81 -8.06 -0.13
N PRO A 133 21.73 -9.09 0.74
CA PRO A 133 21.80 -8.91 2.18
C PRO A 133 23.07 -8.16 2.62
N ALA A 134 22.92 -7.17 3.50
CA ALA A 134 24.01 -6.37 4.06
C ALA A 134 24.92 -5.66 3.03
N SER A 135 24.43 -5.41 1.80
CA SER A 135 25.14 -4.52 0.87
C SER A 135 25.16 -3.08 1.38
N SER A 136 25.98 -2.22 0.75
CA SER A 136 26.02 -0.80 1.06
C SER A 136 24.61 -0.17 1.01
N GLY A 137 24.24 0.58 2.04
CA GLY A 137 22.91 1.20 2.18
C GLY A 137 21.77 0.25 2.56
N SER A 138 22.01 -1.07 2.61
CA SER A 138 21.00 -2.05 2.98
C SER A 138 20.76 -2.05 4.49
N LYS A 139 19.48 -2.08 4.88
CA LYS A 139 19.07 -2.21 6.28
C LYS A 139 18.39 -3.57 6.47
N GLN A 140 18.61 -4.20 7.62
CA GLN A 140 17.86 -5.38 8.01
C GLN A 140 16.47 -4.95 8.47
N LEU A 141 15.44 -5.63 7.98
CA LEU A 141 14.10 -5.54 8.53
C LEU A 141 14.07 -6.39 9.80
N SER A 142 14.36 -5.77 10.94
CA SER A 142 14.44 -6.47 12.24
C SER A 142 13.08 -7.04 12.64
N CYS A 143 13.09 -8.32 13.02
CA CYS A 143 11.93 -8.98 13.59
C CYS A 143 11.49 -8.36 14.92
N ALA A 144 12.42 -8.24 15.88
CA ALA A 144 12.12 -7.76 17.23
C ALA A 144 11.89 -6.24 17.31
N SER A 145 12.34 -5.48 16.31
CA SER A 145 12.14 -4.03 16.23
C SER A 145 11.74 -3.62 14.82
N PRO A 146 10.47 -3.87 14.41
CA PRO A 146 9.99 -3.50 13.09
C PRO A 146 10.13 -2.01 12.83
N VAL A 147 10.71 -1.66 11.68
CA VAL A 147 10.91 -0.26 11.26
C VAL A 147 10.10 0.04 10.02
N GLN A 148 9.44 1.18 10.04
CA GLN A 148 8.73 1.75 8.90
C GLN A 148 9.71 2.14 7.78
N GLN A 149 9.49 1.61 6.59
CA GLN A 149 10.20 2.00 5.37
C GLN A 149 9.31 2.95 4.58
N LEU A 150 9.83 4.14 4.28
CA LEU A 150 9.16 5.06 3.37
C LEU A 150 9.46 4.65 1.93
N VAL A 151 8.41 4.53 1.13
CA VAL A 151 8.47 4.15 -0.28
C VAL A 151 7.91 5.28 -1.12
N ASP A 152 8.72 5.78 -2.06
CA ASP A 152 8.27 6.73 -3.07
C ASP A 152 7.48 5.99 -4.16
N LEU A 153 6.23 6.40 -4.36
CA LEU A 153 5.30 5.86 -5.36
C LEU A 153 4.96 6.91 -6.43
N ALA A 154 5.76 7.97 -6.57
CA ALA A 154 5.50 9.04 -7.54
C ALA A 154 5.42 8.57 -8.98
N GLN A 155 6.10 7.46 -9.30
CA GLN A 155 6.11 6.83 -10.62
C GLN A 155 5.14 5.66 -10.73
N ALA A 156 4.45 5.27 -9.66
CA ALA A 156 3.48 4.18 -9.73
C ALA A 156 2.17 4.70 -10.31
N SER A 157 1.64 4.03 -11.32
CA SER A 157 0.38 4.37 -11.99
C SER A 157 -0.33 3.11 -12.48
N ASP A 158 -1.34 3.26 -13.34
CA ASP A 158 -2.03 2.16 -13.99
C ASP A 158 -1.15 1.46 -15.07
N GLU A 159 -0.14 2.14 -15.59
CA GLU A 159 0.75 1.61 -16.64
C GLU A 159 2.16 1.31 -16.13
N THR A 160 2.52 1.84 -14.95
CA THR A 160 3.88 1.79 -14.41
C THR A 160 3.90 1.23 -13.00
N THR A 161 4.81 0.28 -12.78
CA THR A 161 5.01 -0.35 -11.47
C THR A 161 6.22 0.23 -10.75
N VAL A 162 6.16 0.31 -9.42
CA VAL A 162 7.32 0.57 -8.57
C VAL A 162 7.68 -0.69 -7.81
N ALA A 163 8.91 -1.17 -7.96
CA ALA A 163 9.41 -2.37 -7.29
C ALA A 163 10.44 -1.99 -6.21
N ILE A 164 10.21 -2.45 -4.99
CA ILE A 164 11.14 -2.29 -3.87
C ILE A 164 11.98 -3.57 -3.76
N PRO A 165 13.30 -3.51 -4.04
CA PRO A 165 14.14 -4.69 -4.01
C PRO A 165 14.36 -5.13 -2.56
N LEU A 166 14.19 -6.43 -2.32
CA LEU A 166 14.38 -7.07 -1.03
C LEU A 166 15.23 -8.33 -1.21
N SER A 167 15.75 -8.83 -0.10
CA SER A 167 16.44 -10.12 -0.09
C SER A 167 16.28 -10.82 1.24
N ALA A 168 16.36 -12.14 1.20
CA ALA A 168 16.35 -13.01 2.36
C ALA A 168 17.58 -13.91 2.37
N ARG A 169 18.01 -14.32 3.57
CA ARG A 169 18.97 -15.42 3.76
C ARG A 169 18.71 -16.13 5.08
N ILE A 170 19.14 -17.39 5.17
CA ILE A 170 19.15 -18.14 6.45
C ILE A 170 20.49 -17.91 7.16
N VAL A 171 20.44 -17.66 8.46
CA VAL A 171 21.59 -17.45 9.34
C VAL A 171 21.46 -18.32 10.58
N LEU A 172 22.53 -18.40 11.40
CA LEU A 172 22.41 -18.91 12.76
C LEU A 172 21.50 -17.98 13.58
N SER A 173 20.63 -18.58 14.38
CA SER A 173 19.79 -17.82 15.32
C SER A 173 20.65 -17.00 16.28
N SER A 174 20.14 -15.86 16.72
CA SER A 174 20.80 -15.02 17.72
C SER A 174 21.23 -15.83 18.95
N GLY A 175 22.52 -15.82 19.26
CA GLY A 175 23.12 -16.53 20.39
C GLY A 175 23.50 -17.99 20.12
N SER A 176 23.19 -18.54 18.94
CA SER A 176 23.55 -19.90 18.55
C SER A 176 24.91 -19.97 17.84
N THR A 177 25.52 -21.14 17.88
CA THR A 177 26.75 -21.49 17.15
C THR A 177 26.48 -22.60 16.14
N VAL A 178 27.48 -22.90 15.29
CA VAL A 178 27.39 -24.02 14.33
C VAL A 178 27.21 -25.36 15.05
N ALA A 179 27.76 -25.51 16.26
CA ALA A 179 27.61 -26.75 17.05
C ALA A 179 26.18 -26.98 17.54
N ASP A 180 25.38 -25.92 17.65
CA ASP A 180 23.99 -25.99 18.08
C ASP A 180 23.03 -26.26 16.90
N LEU A 181 23.51 -26.18 15.66
CA LEU A 181 22.67 -26.27 14.48
C LEU A 181 22.05 -27.66 14.35
N HIS A 182 20.72 -27.69 14.22
CA HIS A 182 19.99 -28.88 13.83
C HIS A 182 19.50 -28.71 12.40
N THR A 183 19.85 -29.63 11.51
CA THR A 183 19.41 -29.61 10.10
C THR A 183 17.98 -30.10 9.99
N GLY A 184 17.21 -29.53 9.07
CA GLY A 184 15.83 -29.95 8.86
C GLY A 184 15.06 -28.97 8.00
N ALA A 185 13.73 -29.10 7.98
CA ALA A 185 12.87 -28.18 7.28
C ALA A 185 12.80 -26.80 7.98
N PHE A 186 12.76 -25.74 7.19
CA PHE A 186 12.59 -24.37 7.67
C PHE A 186 11.41 -23.71 6.96
N SER A 187 10.52 -23.08 7.73
CA SER A 187 9.46 -22.23 7.19
C SER A 187 9.15 -21.12 8.17
N THR A 188 8.97 -19.89 7.69
CA THR A 188 8.61 -18.75 8.54
C THR A 188 7.60 -17.86 7.83
N GLN A 189 6.88 -17.04 8.59
CA GLN A 189 5.85 -16.14 8.04
C GLN A 189 6.04 -14.74 8.60
N GLY A 190 6.07 -13.77 7.69
CA GLY A 190 6.00 -12.35 7.98
C GLY A 190 4.74 -11.74 7.36
N LEU A 191 4.35 -10.58 7.88
CA LEU A 191 3.26 -9.77 7.35
C LEU A 191 3.81 -8.39 6.98
N PHE A 192 3.71 -8.04 5.71
CA PHE A 192 3.87 -6.67 5.24
C PHE A 192 2.58 -5.89 5.48
N THR A 193 2.67 -4.83 6.28
CA THR A 193 1.61 -3.83 6.45
C THR A 193 1.98 -2.59 5.66
N ILE A 194 1.07 -2.14 4.81
CA ILE A 194 1.28 -1.02 3.89
C ILE A 194 0.24 0.05 4.21
N THR A 195 0.71 1.27 4.47
CA THR A 195 -0.14 2.45 4.68
C THR A 195 0.15 3.45 3.56
N TYR A 196 -0.88 3.83 2.81
CA TYR A 196 -0.78 4.77 1.69
C TYR A 196 -1.00 6.21 2.17
N GLU A 197 -0.23 7.14 1.60
CA GLU A 197 -0.37 8.59 1.87
C GLU A 197 -0.37 9.44 0.60
#